data_AF-A0A7X8MYB8-F1
#
_entry.id   AF-A0A7X8MYB8-F1
#
_cell.length_a   1.000
_cell.length_b   1.000
_cell.length_c   1.000
_cell.angle_alpha   90.00
_cell.angle_beta   90.00
_cell.angle_gamma   90.00
#
_symmetry.space_group_name_H-M   'P 1'
#
loop_
_entity.id
_entity.type
_entity.pdbx_description
1 polymer ?
#
loop_
_entity_poly.entity_id
_entity_poly.type
_entity_poly.pdbx_seq_one_letter_code
_entity_poly.pdbx_strand_id
1 'polypeptide(L)'
;MDNNNTAFLDNDNDNGITHVRNDARGMGQSADVQEINNGFLTIDQNSFSTSIPSEKFPHFEKFQQEGPFAIYKFQQEIPQGQQGQPAPAQPEQKQAPQGGQAAPPENQPAEEPADENQQQAEESTEGISETEMKVIELTNAERRKNGLSDLKADASLSNVARDKSKDMQANNYFSHTSPTHGSPFDMMRDYGISYNTAGENIAMGQRSPEEVVQAWMNSEGHRKNILTPDFTHIGVGYVEEGNYWTQMFIGK
;
A
#
# COMPACT_ATOMS: atom_id res chain seq x y z
N MET A 1 -48.07 -1.31 31.05
CA MET A 1 -47.98 0.14 31.33
C MET A 1 -46.51 0.51 31.18
N ASP A 2 -45.95 0.36 29.98
CA ASP A 2 -46.16 1.20 28.77
C ASP A 2 -45.54 2.59 29.04
N ASN A 3 -44.40 2.95 28.45
CA ASN A 3 -44.10 3.29 27.04
C ASN A 3 -44.02 4.80 26.85
N ASN A 4 -42.84 5.30 26.48
CA ASN A 4 -42.52 5.94 25.17
C ASN A 4 -41.33 6.89 25.35
N ASN A 5 -40.18 6.64 24.72
CA ASN A 5 -39.86 6.61 23.28
C ASN A 5 -39.57 8.01 22.72
N THR A 6 -38.31 8.23 22.34
CA THR A 6 -37.93 8.57 20.95
C THR A 6 -36.48 8.18 20.74
N ALA A 7 -36.31 6.98 20.18
CA ALA A 7 -35.17 6.62 19.36
C ALA A 7 -35.25 7.39 18.04
N PHE A 8 -34.12 7.91 17.55
CA PHE A 8 -33.94 8.26 16.16
C PHE A 8 -33.26 7.08 15.46
N LEU A 9 -34.11 6.18 14.96
CA LEU A 9 -33.97 5.48 13.68
C LEU A 9 -33.91 6.54 12.56
N ASP A 10 -33.29 6.42 11.40
CA ASP A 10 -32.61 5.37 10.66
C ASP A 10 -31.90 6.12 9.51
N ASN A 11 -30.76 5.62 9.03
CA ASN A 11 -30.69 5.04 7.69
C ASN A 11 -29.29 4.47 7.47
N ASP A 12 -29.16 3.19 7.80
CA ASP A 12 -28.29 2.30 7.05
C ASP A 12 -28.72 2.38 5.58
N ASN A 13 -28.03 3.21 4.80
CA ASN A 13 -28.04 3.04 3.35
C ASN A 13 -26.82 2.19 2.99
N ASP A 14 -27.07 0.89 3.13
CA ASP A 14 -26.25 -0.23 2.71
C ASP A 14 -25.79 -0.04 1.25
N ASN A 15 -24.56 0.47 1.08
CA ASN A 15 -23.88 0.65 -0.21
C ASN A 15 -23.21 -0.64 -0.71
N GLY A 16 -23.71 -1.83 -0.32
CA GLY A 16 -23.14 -3.10 -0.75
C GLY A 16 -21.70 -3.30 -0.28
N ILE A 17 -21.33 -2.71 0.86
CA ILE A 17 -19.99 -2.80 1.43
C ILE A 17 -19.92 -4.01 2.36
N THR A 18 -19.35 -5.11 1.88
CA THR A 18 -18.88 -6.19 2.76
C THR A 18 -17.63 -5.70 3.49
N HIS A 19 -17.83 -5.16 4.71
CA HIS A 19 -16.73 -4.95 5.64
C HIS A 19 -16.25 -6.33 6.12
N VAL A 20 -15.10 -6.79 5.63
CA VAL A 20 -14.44 -7.94 6.24
C VAL A 20 -13.61 -7.42 7.41
N ARG A 21 -14.26 -7.27 8.58
CA ARG A 21 -13.52 -7.09 9.83
C ARG A 21 -12.85 -8.42 10.17
N ASN A 22 -11.52 -8.46 10.14
CA ASN A 22 -10.79 -9.59 10.68
C ASN A 22 -10.80 -9.48 12.21
N ASP A 23 -11.82 -10.08 12.83
CA ASP A 23 -12.00 -10.13 14.28
C ASP A 23 -10.94 -11.04 14.94
N ALA A 24 -9.74 -10.52 15.19
CA ALA A 24 -8.84 -11.09 16.18
C ALA A 24 -9.08 -10.38 17.52
N ARG A 25 -9.92 -10.97 18.36
CA ARG A 25 -10.18 -10.49 19.73
C ARG A 25 -8.88 -10.44 20.53
N GLY A 26 -8.37 -9.24 20.76
CA GLY A 26 -7.32 -8.96 21.73
C GLY A 26 -6.49 -7.73 21.37
N MET A 27 -6.85 -6.57 21.95
CA MET A 27 -6.09 -5.32 22.02
C MET A 27 -4.88 -5.19 21.06
N GLY A 28 -5.13 -4.68 19.85
CA GLY A 28 -4.13 -4.32 18.85
C GLY A 28 -4.84 -3.69 17.66
N GLN A 29 -4.31 -2.58 17.14
CA GLN A 29 -4.91 -1.79 16.06
C GLN A 29 -5.22 -2.69 14.85
N SER A 30 -6.50 -2.84 14.48
CA SER A 30 -6.92 -3.65 13.33
C SER A 30 -6.89 -2.79 12.07
N ALA A 31 -6.23 -3.29 11.03
CA ALA A 31 -6.34 -2.73 9.69
C ALA A 31 -7.75 -2.97 9.13
N ASP A 32 -8.36 -1.94 8.56
CA ASP A 32 -9.63 -2.05 7.84
C ASP A 32 -9.34 -2.52 6.41
N VAL A 33 -9.84 -3.71 6.05
CA VAL A 33 -9.73 -4.25 4.69
C VAL A 33 -11.06 -4.09 3.99
N GLN A 34 -11.02 -3.47 2.82
CA GLN A 34 -12.19 -3.23 1.96
C GLN A 34 -11.99 -3.94 0.63
N GLU A 35 -13.00 -4.68 0.18
CA GLU A 35 -13.03 -5.26 -1.17
C GLU A 35 -13.68 -4.26 -2.13
N ILE A 36 -12.97 -3.88 -3.19
CA ILE A 36 -13.41 -2.92 -4.20
C ILE A 36 -12.91 -3.36 -5.58
N ASN A 37 -13.78 -3.37 -6.59
CA ASN A 37 -13.46 -3.75 -7.98
C ASN A 37 -12.69 -5.09 -8.12
N ASN A 38 -13.07 -6.12 -7.33
CA ASN A 38 -12.40 -7.42 -7.25
C ASN A 38 -10.93 -7.37 -6.79
N GLY A 39 -10.53 -6.29 -6.11
CA GLY A 39 -9.26 -6.18 -5.39
C GLY A 39 -9.49 -5.69 -3.96
N PHE A 40 -8.41 -5.52 -3.22
CA PHE A 40 -8.47 -5.09 -1.82
C PHE A 40 -7.79 -3.75 -1.63
N LEU A 41 -8.34 -2.95 -0.72
CA LEU A 41 -7.74 -1.77 -0.13
C LEU A 41 -7.57 -2.04 1.35
N THR A 42 -6.33 -1.96 1.83
CA THR A 42 -6.01 -2.07 3.26
C THR A 42 -5.70 -0.69 3.80
N ILE A 43 -6.47 -0.28 4.80
CA ILE A 43 -6.33 0.99 5.51
C ILE A 43 -5.93 0.67 6.95
N ASP A 44 -4.67 0.88 7.26
CA ASP A 44 -4.13 0.90 8.61
C ASP A 44 -3.65 2.33 8.89
N GLN A 45 -3.74 2.79 10.13
CA GLN A 45 -3.12 4.06 10.54
C GLN A 45 -1.61 4.07 10.28
N ASN A 46 -1.01 2.87 10.24
CA ASN A 46 0.42 2.66 10.02
C ASN A 46 0.75 2.04 8.65
N SER A 47 -0.20 1.87 7.74
CA SER A 47 0.11 1.43 6.37
C SER A 47 -1.10 1.57 5.46
N PHE A 48 -0.85 1.97 4.22
CA PHE A 48 -1.88 2.03 3.19
C PHE A 48 -1.46 1.14 2.02
N SER A 49 -2.28 0.21 1.56
CA SER A 49 -1.93 -0.66 0.42
C SER A 49 -3.14 -1.10 -0.40
N THR A 50 -2.93 -1.40 -1.68
CA THR A 50 -3.98 -1.88 -2.58
C THR A 50 -3.46 -2.91 -3.57
N SER A 51 -4.28 -3.92 -3.87
CA SER A 51 -4.03 -4.89 -4.95
C SER A 51 -4.76 -4.55 -6.27
N ILE A 52 -5.32 -3.34 -6.36
CA ILE A 52 -6.06 -2.88 -7.54
C ILE A 52 -5.10 -2.17 -8.47
N PRO A 53 -5.03 -2.56 -9.76
CA PRO A 53 -4.21 -1.86 -10.73
C PRO A 53 -4.60 -0.39 -10.86
N SER A 54 -3.61 0.48 -11.04
CA SER A 54 -3.76 1.93 -11.26
C SER A 54 -4.88 2.30 -12.24
N GLU A 55 -5.01 1.59 -13.36
CA GLU A 55 -6.06 1.80 -14.38
C GLU A 55 -7.49 1.54 -13.88
N LYS A 56 -7.63 0.78 -12.80
CA LYS A 56 -8.91 0.36 -12.21
C LYS A 56 -9.11 0.91 -10.79
N PHE A 57 -8.12 1.63 -10.27
CA PHE A 57 -8.17 2.16 -8.92
C PHE A 57 -9.22 3.28 -8.87
N PRO A 58 -10.27 3.15 -8.04
CA PRO A 58 -11.30 4.17 -7.94
C PRO A 58 -10.68 5.48 -7.43
N HIS A 59 -10.88 6.55 -8.18
CA HIS A 59 -10.27 7.84 -7.88
C HIS A 59 -11.06 8.60 -6.83
N PHE A 60 -10.35 9.26 -5.92
CA PHE A 60 -10.98 10.11 -4.93
C PHE A 60 -11.32 11.45 -5.57
N GLU A 61 -12.61 11.78 -5.65
CA GLU A 61 -13.02 13.11 -6.06
C GLU A 61 -13.04 14.06 -4.86
N LYS A 62 -12.51 15.27 -5.04
CA LYS A 62 -12.72 16.38 -4.10
C LYS A 62 -14.22 16.67 -4.04
N PHE A 63 -14.85 16.27 -2.94
CA PHE A 63 -16.29 16.44 -2.74
C PHE A 63 -16.62 17.80 -2.14
N GLN A 64 -15.79 18.29 -1.22
CA GLN A 64 -16.01 19.56 -0.55
C GLN A 64 -14.68 20.15 -0.07
N GLN A 65 -14.52 21.47 -0.15
CA GLN A 65 -13.37 22.18 0.42
C GLN A 65 -13.84 23.04 1.60
N GLU A 66 -13.33 22.74 2.80
CA GLU A 66 -13.58 23.50 4.03
C GLU A 66 -12.28 24.18 4.48
N GLY A 67 -12.08 25.42 4.05
CA GLY A 67 -10.86 26.17 4.35
C GLY A 67 -9.62 25.50 3.71
N PRO A 68 -8.55 25.20 4.49
CA PRO A 68 -7.37 24.51 3.96
C PRO A 68 -7.57 22.99 3.79
N PHE A 69 -8.72 22.43 4.20
CA PHE A 69 -8.99 21.00 4.14
C PHE A 69 -9.92 20.66 2.98
N ALA A 70 -9.66 19.55 2.28
CA ALA A 70 -10.60 18.98 1.33
C ALA A 70 -11.13 17.63 1.85
N ILE A 71 -12.44 17.46 1.77
CA ILE A 71 -13.13 16.19 1.97
C ILE A 71 -13.16 15.49 0.62
N TYR A 72 -12.55 14.32 0.56
CA TYR A 72 -12.57 13.46 -0.60
C TYR A 72 -13.69 12.43 -0.45
N LYS A 73 -14.48 12.25 -1.50
CA LYS A 73 -15.50 11.20 -1.56
C LYS A 73 -15.07 10.16 -2.58
N PHE A 74 -15.18 8.90 -2.16
CA PHE A 74 -15.08 7.77 -3.06
C PHE A 74 -16.22 7.86 -4.09
N GLN A 75 -15.89 7.96 -5.38
CA GLN A 75 -16.92 7.92 -6.42
C GLN A 75 -17.15 6.47 -6.85
N GLN A 76 -18.31 5.93 -6.48
CA GLN A 76 -18.72 4.58 -6.84
C GLN A 76 -19.53 4.65 -8.15
N GLU A 77 -18.97 4.20 -9.28
CA GLU A 77 -19.81 3.83 -10.43
C GLU A 77 -20.21 2.36 -10.28
N ILE A 78 -21.40 2.11 -9.75
CA ILE A 78 -22.03 0.77 -9.83
C ILE A 78 -22.75 0.69 -11.17
N PRO A 79 -22.43 -0.26 -12.07
CA PRO A 79 -23.28 -0.56 -13.21
C PRO A 79 -24.65 -1.00 -12.69
N GLN A 80 -25.68 -0.18 -12.94
CA GLN A 80 -27.05 -0.51 -12.54
C GLN A 80 -27.50 -1.81 -13.20
N GLY A 81 -27.65 -2.88 -12.41
CA GLY A 81 -28.47 -4.02 -12.80
C GLY A 81 -27.86 -5.39 -12.50
N GLN A 82 -28.02 -5.84 -11.26
CA GLN A 82 -28.52 -7.20 -10.94
C GLN A 82 -28.65 -7.34 -9.42
N GLN A 83 -29.81 -6.94 -8.89
CA GLN A 83 -30.27 -7.36 -7.58
C GLN A 83 -30.88 -8.77 -7.68
N GLY A 84 -30.46 -9.64 -6.76
CA GLY A 84 -31.29 -10.76 -6.31
C GLY A 84 -31.04 -12.11 -6.98
N GLN A 85 -30.09 -12.88 -6.44
CA GLN A 85 -30.21 -14.33 -6.26
C GLN A 85 -29.15 -14.80 -5.24
N PRO A 86 -29.52 -15.56 -4.19
CA PRO A 86 -28.55 -16.05 -3.21
C PRO A 86 -27.68 -17.14 -3.86
N ALA A 87 -26.37 -16.94 -3.88
CA ALA A 87 -25.43 -17.98 -4.29
C ALA A 87 -25.37 -19.10 -3.24
N PRO A 88 -25.28 -20.39 -3.65
CA PRO A 88 -25.52 -21.54 -2.80
C PRO A 88 -24.32 -21.86 -1.88
N ALA A 89 -24.61 -22.43 -0.71
CA ALA A 89 -23.64 -22.88 0.27
C ALA A 89 -22.65 -23.92 -0.33
N GLN A 90 -21.36 -23.71 -0.11
CA GLN A 90 -20.30 -24.63 -0.52
C GLN A 90 -19.73 -25.38 0.72
N PRO A 91 -19.42 -26.70 0.62
CA PRO A 91 -19.25 -27.57 1.78
C PRO A 91 -17.83 -27.58 2.37
N GLU A 92 -17.75 -27.89 3.67
CA GLU A 92 -16.53 -28.31 4.39
C GLU A 92 -15.92 -29.58 3.77
N GLN A 93 -14.58 -29.67 3.70
CA GLN A 93 -13.89 -30.97 3.70
C GLN A 93 -12.47 -30.92 4.27
N LYS A 94 -12.18 -31.95 5.08
CA LYS A 94 -10.93 -32.24 5.81
C LYS A 94 -9.96 -33.12 4.98
N GLN A 95 -8.66 -32.86 5.19
CA GLN A 95 -7.47 -33.74 5.27
C GLN A 95 -7.09 -34.74 4.15
N ALA A 96 -5.75 -34.88 4.01
CA ALA A 96 -4.93 -35.58 3.01
C ALA A 96 -5.01 -37.13 3.00
N PRO A 97 -4.36 -37.78 2.01
CA PRO A 97 -3.09 -38.47 2.32
C PRO A 97 -1.98 -38.40 1.23
N GLN A 98 -0.82 -38.95 1.62
CA GLN A 98 0.53 -38.94 1.03
C GLN A 98 0.75 -39.82 -0.23
N GLY A 99 1.82 -39.51 -0.99
CA GLY A 99 2.75 -40.53 -1.53
C GLY A 99 3.17 -40.38 -3.01
N GLY A 100 4.49 -40.20 -3.25
CA GLY A 100 5.11 -40.47 -4.56
C GLY A 100 6.39 -39.65 -4.87
N GLN A 101 7.56 -40.24 -4.64
CA GLN A 101 8.88 -39.73 -5.03
C GLN A 101 9.13 -39.79 -6.54
N ALA A 102 9.83 -38.79 -7.10
CA ALA A 102 10.96 -38.98 -8.02
C ALA A 102 11.74 -37.65 -8.20
N ALA A 103 13.07 -37.73 -8.18
CA ALA A 103 14.03 -36.71 -8.61
C ALA A 103 15.12 -37.42 -9.44
N PRO A 104 16.08 -36.71 -10.07
CA PRO A 104 15.97 -35.68 -11.11
C PRO A 104 16.76 -36.12 -12.37
N PRO A 105 17.05 -35.21 -13.32
CA PRO A 105 18.43 -35.20 -13.82
C PRO A 105 19.08 -33.81 -13.83
N GLU A 106 20.40 -33.85 -13.76
CA GLU A 106 21.36 -32.75 -13.57
C GLU A 106 22.16 -32.48 -14.87
N ASN A 107 22.68 -31.26 -14.97
CA ASN A 107 23.80 -30.75 -15.78
C ASN A 107 23.53 -30.25 -17.22
N GLN A 108 23.61 -28.93 -17.44
CA GLN A 108 24.88 -28.21 -17.70
C GLN A 108 24.69 -26.67 -17.68
N PRO A 109 25.77 -25.90 -17.46
CA PRO A 109 25.73 -24.45 -17.20
C PRO A 109 25.63 -23.62 -18.49
N ALA A 110 24.80 -22.58 -18.49
CA ALA A 110 24.76 -21.56 -19.53
C ALA A 110 25.43 -20.28 -19.01
N GLU A 111 26.39 -19.80 -19.80
CA GLU A 111 27.18 -18.59 -19.58
C GLU A 111 26.29 -17.33 -19.57
N GLU A 112 26.62 -16.43 -18.67
CA GLU A 112 26.00 -15.14 -18.38
C GLU A 112 26.49 -14.07 -19.36
N PRO A 113 25.63 -13.23 -19.97
CA PRO A 113 26.04 -11.92 -20.43
C PRO A 113 25.84 -10.92 -19.28
N ALA A 114 26.90 -10.65 -18.52
CA ALA A 114 26.87 -9.79 -17.34
C ALA A 114 27.00 -8.28 -17.61
N ASP A 115 26.90 -7.82 -18.87
CA ASP A 115 27.31 -6.45 -19.25
C ASP A 115 26.16 -5.51 -19.64
N GLU A 116 24.93 -5.99 -19.90
CA GLU A 116 23.80 -5.09 -20.25
C GLU A 116 22.95 -4.66 -19.03
N ASN A 117 23.02 -5.38 -17.91
CA ASN A 117 22.18 -5.11 -16.74
C ASN A 117 22.74 -4.03 -15.80
N GLN A 118 23.98 -3.56 -16.01
CA GLN A 118 24.59 -2.51 -15.20
C GLN A 118 24.25 -1.11 -15.73
N GLN A 119 24.15 -0.92 -17.05
CA GLN A 119 23.80 0.38 -17.64
C GLN A 119 22.34 0.80 -17.40
N GLN A 120 21.41 -0.15 -17.30
CA GLN A 120 19.99 0.17 -17.04
C GLN A 120 19.69 0.40 -15.55
N ALA A 121 20.53 -0.11 -14.65
CA ALA A 121 20.43 0.16 -13.21
C ALA A 121 20.88 1.59 -12.87
N GLU A 122 21.90 2.11 -13.56
CA GLU A 122 22.45 3.45 -13.32
C GLU A 122 21.49 4.59 -13.74
N GLU A 123 20.80 4.48 -14.89
CA GLU A 123 19.80 5.48 -15.33
C GLU A 123 18.57 5.54 -14.39
N SER A 124 18.23 4.45 -13.70
CA SER A 124 17.03 4.36 -12.86
C SER A 124 17.13 5.06 -11.49
N THR A 125 18.34 5.45 -11.09
CA THR A 125 18.64 6.06 -9.78
C THR A 125 18.91 7.56 -9.85
N GLU A 126 18.99 8.12 -11.07
CA GLU A 126 19.22 9.54 -11.27
C GLU A 126 18.07 10.35 -10.64
N GLY A 127 18.38 11.22 -9.69
CA GLY A 127 17.41 12.04 -8.96
C GLY A 127 16.98 11.50 -7.58
N ILE A 128 17.51 10.36 -7.14
CA ILE A 128 17.36 9.86 -5.77
C ILE A 128 18.56 10.32 -4.94
N SER A 129 18.31 10.92 -3.78
CA SER A 129 19.40 11.38 -2.88
C SER A 129 20.11 10.21 -2.20
N GLU A 130 21.34 10.43 -1.73
CA GLU A 130 22.08 9.41 -0.97
C GLU A 130 21.32 8.93 0.28
N THR A 131 20.61 9.85 0.97
CA THR A 131 19.81 9.52 2.14
C THR A 131 18.62 8.62 1.79
N GLU A 132 17.89 8.92 0.71
CA GLU A 132 16.78 8.10 0.23
C GLU A 132 17.27 6.74 -0.29
N MET A 133 18.39 6.72 -1.04
CA MET A 133 19.03 5.48 -1.46
C MET A 133 19.44 4.61 -0.27
N LYS A 134 19.92 5.22 0.82
CA LYS A 134 20.28 4.46 2.02
C LYS A 134 19.08 3.77 2.66
N VAL A 135 17.93 4.43 2.69
CA VAL A 135 16.67 3.83 3.15
C VAL A 135 16.28 2.64 2.26
N ILE A 136 16.42 2.77 0.94
CA ILE A 136 16.13 1.68 -0.02
C ILE A 136 17.02 0.47 0.24
N GLU A 137 18.34 0.68 0.39
CA GLU A 137 19.30 -0.38 0.71
C GLU A 137 18.95 -1.13 2.00
N LEU A 138 18.64 -0.38 3.07
CA LEU A 138 18.28 -0.95 4.38
C LEU A 138 16.96 -1.71 4.30
N THR A 139 15.98 -1.21 3.55
CA THR A 139 14.71 -1.91 3.30
C THR A 139 14.94 -3.22 2.56
N ASN A 140 15.80 -3.22 1.53
CA ASN A 140 16.19 -4.44 0.81
C ASN A 140 16.98 -5.41 1.71
N ALA A 141 17.78 -4.92 2.65
CA ALA A 141 18.42 -5.77 3.64
C ALA A 141 17.39 -6.51 4.52
N GLU A 142 16.31 -5.84 4.93
CA GLU A 142 15.21 -6.48 5.66
C GLU A 142 14.45 -7.49 4.80
N ARG A 143 14.22 -7.19 3.52
CA ARG A 143 13.60 -8.13 2.58
C ARG A 143 14.43 -9.39 2.38
N ARG A 144 15.75 -9.25 2.19
CA ARG A 144 16.68 -10.40 2.08
C ARG A 144 16.69 -11.27 3.33
N LYS A 145 16.66 -10.67 4.53
CA LYS A 145 16.55 -11.42 5.80
C LYS A 145 15.29 -12.29 5.87
N ASN A 146 14.24 -11.90 5.15
CA ASN A 146 12.96 -12.61 5.09
C ASN A 146 12.79 -13.42 3.80
N GLY A 147 13.86 -13.64 3.03
CA GLY A 147 13.83 -14.49 1.83
C GLY A 147 13.12 -13.87 0.62
N LEU A 148 12.92 -12.54 0.63
CA LEU A 148 12.29 -11.80 -0.47
C LEU A 148 13.36 -11.19 -1.39
N SER A 149 13.00 -11.02 -2.66
CA SER A 149 13.82 -10.30 -3.63
C SER A 149 13.90 -8.81 -3.30
N ASP A 150 15.03 -8.21 -3.67
CA ASP A 150 15.25 -6.76 -3.58
C ASP A 150 14.25 -6.00 -4.46
N LEU A 151 13.75 -4.88 -3.92
CA LEU A 151 12.97 -3.90 -4.66
C LEU A 151 13.92 -3.05 -5.52
N LYS A 152 13.51 -2.80 -6.76
CA LYS A 152 14.22 -1.88 -7.66
C LYS A 152 13.91 -0.44 -7.25
N ALA A 153 14.94 0.40 -7.14
CA ALA A 153 14.73 1.83 -6.96
C ALA A 153 14.02 2.41 -8.19
N ASP A 154 13.01 3.25 -7.98
CA ASP A 154 12.29 3.95 -9.05
C ASP A 154 12.34 5.45 -8.76
N ALA A 155 13.10 6.20 -9.58
CA ALA A 155 13.30 7.64 -9.39
C ALA A 155 12.00 8.44 -9.54
N SER A 156 11.10 8.03 -10.43
CA SER A 156 9.80 8.70 -10.60
C SER A 156 8.93 8.51 -9.37
N LEU A 157 8.91 7.30 -8.80
CA LEU A 157 8.21 7.02 -7.56
C LEU A 157 8.82 7.75 -6.35
N SER A 158 10.15 7.85 -6.30
CA SER A 158 10.86 8.65 -5.27
C SER A 158 10.48 10.13 -5.35
N ASN A 159 10.26 10.67 -6.55
CA ASN A 159 9.78 12.04 -6.71
C ASN A 159 8.37 12.23 -6.11
N VAL A 160 7.43 11.29 -6.37
CA VAL A 160 6.09 11.30 -5.75
C VAL A 160 6.19 11.23 -4.23
N ALA A 161 6.99 10.31 -3.70
CA ALA A 161 7.20 10.14 -2.26
C ALA A 161 7.79 11.41 -1.62
N ARG A 162 8.71 12.10 -2.30
CA ARG A 162 9.31 13.34 -1.80
C ARG A 162 8.29 14.48 -1.77
N ASP A 163 7.47 14.59 -2.81
CA ASP A 163 6.41 15.60 -2.84
C ASP A 163 5.31 15.31 -1.82
N LYS A 164 5.02 14.03 -1.52
CA LYS A 164 4.17 13.65 -0.37
C LYS A 164 4.77 14.10 0.96
N SER A 165 6.06 13.87 1.20
CA SER A 165 6.75 14.36 2.41
C SER A 165 6.73 15.89 2.51
N LYS A 166 6.92 16.61 1.39
CA LYS A 166 6.81 18.08 1.34
C LYS A 166 5.38 18.55 1.63
N ASP A 167 4.37 17.88 1.09
CA ASP A 167 2.97 18.22 1.34
C ASP A 167 2.62 18.05 2.82
N MET A 168 3.04 16.95 3.47
CA MET A 168 2.89 16.76 4.92
C MET A 168 3.56 17.88 5.73
N GLN A 169 4.80 18.22 5.37
CA GLN A 169 5.57 19.29 6.02
C GLN A 169 4.92 20.66 5.84
N ALA A 170 4.56 21.04 4.61
CA ALA A 170 4.04 22.36 4.29
C ALA A 170 2.63 22.60 4.83
N ASN A 171 1.80 21.54 4.86
CA ASN A 171 0.41 21.62 5.31
C ASN A 171 0.21 21.17 6.77
N ASN A 172 1.30 20.90 7.51
CA ASN A 172 1.31 20.53 8.93
C ASN A 172 0.36 19.37 9.27
N TYR A 173 0.43 18.29 8.50
CA TYR A 173 -0.37 17.09 8.73
C TYR A 173 0.51 15.83 8.65
N PHE A 174 0.04 14.76 9.30
CA PHE A 174 0.69 13.45 9.25
C PHE A 174 -0.38 12.38 9.02
N SER A 175 -0.60 12.04 7.75
CA SER A 175 -1.64 11.10 7.30
C SER A 175 -1.33 10.55 5.92
N HIS A 176 -1.77 9.34 5.64
CA HIS A 176 -1.76 8.77 4.29
C HIS A 176 -2.59 9.62 3.31
N THR A 177 -3.74 10.14 3.75
CA THR A 177 -4.58 11.02 2.91
C THR A 177 -4.09 12.45 2.97
N SER A 178 -3.70 12.99 1.82
CA SER A 178 -3.38 14.40 1.62
C SER A 178 -4.65 15.26 1.53
N PRO A 179 -4.71 16.41 2.23
CA PRO A 179 -5.77 17.38 2.01
C PRO A 179 -5.69 18.01 0.61
N THR A 180 -4.51 18.02 -0.02
CA THR A 180 -4.25 18.65 -1.33
C THR A 180 -4.43 17.69 -2.49
N HIS A 181 -4.00 16.44 -2.31
CA HIS A 181 -3.83 15.45 -3.37
C HIS A 181 -4.68 14.18 -3.21
N GLY A 182 -5.39 13.99 -2.10
CA GLY A 182 -6.17 12.77 -1.85
C GLY A 182 -5.30 11.60 -1.37
N SER A 183 -5.59 10.39 -1.83
CA SER A 183 -4.85 9.19 -1.41
C SER A 183 -3.44 9.16 -2.01
N PRO A 184 -2.50 8.36 -1.48
CA PRO A 184 -1.19 8.16 -2.12
C PRO A 184 -1.31 7.61 -3.55
N PHE A 185 -2.38 6.87 -3.84
CA PHE A 185 -2.66 6.29 -5.15
C PHE A 185 -3.16 7.33 -6.15
N ASP A 186 -3.88 8.37 -5.69
CA ASP A 186 -4.19 9.53 -6.54
C ASP A 186 -2.93 10.30 -6.89
N MET A 187 -2.01 10.49 -5.93
CA MET A 187 -0.71 11.11 -6.19
C MET A 187 0.10 10.32 -7.22
N MET A 188 0.18 8.99 -7.08
CA MET A 188 0.85 8.13 -8.06
C MET A 188 0.24 8.29 -9.46
N ARG A 189 -1.10 8.28 -9.58
CA ARG A 189 -1.80 8.53 -10.85
C ARG A 189 -1.44 9.89 -11.43
N ASP A 190 -1.52 10.96 -10.63
CA ASP A 190 -1.30 12.34 -11.10
C ASP A 190 0.12 12.55 -11.63
N TYR A 191 1.08 11.75 -11.15
CA TYR A 191 2.47 11.71 -11.62
C TYR A 191 2.69 10.69 -12.75
N GLY A 192 1.64 10.00 -13.22
CA GLY A 192 1.72 9.02 -14.30
C GLY A 192 2.33 7.67 -13.90
N ILE A 193 2.38 7.35 -12.61
CA ILE A 193 2.88 6.07 -12.12
C ILE A 193 1.82 4.98 -12.35
N SER A 194 2.17 3.98 -13.14
CA SER A 194 1.35 2.78 -13.36
C SER A 194 1.80 1.63 -12.47
N TYR A 195 0.85 0.87 -11.93
CA TYR A 195 1.09 -0.27 -11.06
C TYR A 195 -0.08 -1.28 -11.09
N ASN A 196 0.20 -2.52 -10.67
CA ASN A 196 -0.77 -3.59 -10.40
C ASN A 196 -1.14 -3.71 -8.91
N THR A 197 -0.19 -3.39 -8.03
CA THR A 197 -0.37 -3.28 -6.58
C THR A 197 0.47 -2.12 -6.08
N ALA A 198 0.06 -1.45 -5.01
CA ALA A 198 0.79 -0.33 -4.44
C ALA A 198 0.68 -0.26 -2.91
N GLY A 199 1.64 0.40 -2.27
CA GLY A 199 1.62 0.65 -0.84
C GLY A 199 2.37 1.91 -0.43
N GLU A 200 2.06 2.41 0.76
CA GLU A 200 2.70 3.57 1.38
C GLU A 200 3.00 3.32 2.86
N ASN A 201 4.21 3.69 3.27
CA ASN A 201 4.63 3.88 4.65
C ASN A 201 5.02 5.35 4.84
N ILE A 202 4.64 5.96 5.97
CA ILE A 202 5.05 7.32 6.34
C ILE A 202 5.68 7.35 7.73
N ALA A 203 6.58 8.29 7.97
CA ALA A 203 7.19 8.50 9.27
C ALA A 203 7.56 9.97 9.48
N MET A 204 7.67 10.39 10.73
CA MET A 204 8.02 11.76 11.11
C MET A 204 8.88 11.76 12.37
N GLY A 205 9.97 12.51 12.35
CA GLY A 205 10.83 12.77 13.51
C GLY A 205 12.09 11.90 13.61
N GLN A 206 12.16 10.79 12.88
CA GLN A 206 13.36 9.95 12.80
C GLN A 206 14.48 10.68 12.06
N ARG A 207 15.68 10.67 12.60
CA ARG A 207 16.78 11.56 12.16
C ARG A 207 17.76 10.88 11.21
N SER A 208 17.62 9.58 10.98
CA SER A 208 18.49 8.84 10.08
C SER A 208 17.75 7.74 9.31
N PRO A 209 18.31 7.28 8.18
CA PRO A 209 17.81 6.11 7.45
C PRO A 209 17.65 4.85 8.32
N GLU A 210 18.60 4.59 9.22
CA GLU A 210 18.56 3.45 10.13
C GLU A 210 17.41 3.57 11.13
N GLU A 211 17.21 4.77 11.71
CA GLU A 211 16.16 5.01 12.67
C GLU A 211 14.77 4.84 12.03
N VAL A 212 14.56 5.38 10.82
CA VAL A 212 13.26 5.29 10.15
C VAL A 212 12.94 3.87 9.68
N VAL A 213 13.91 3.15 9.11
CA VAL A 213 13.69 1.74 8.70
C VAL A 213 13.44 0.86 9.92
N GLN A 214 14.17 1.06 11.02
CA GLN A 214 13.91 0.34 12.26
C GLN A 214 12.52 0.66 12.83
N ALA A 215 12.08 1.92 12.77
CA ALA A 215 10.74 2.33 13.22
C ALA A 215 9.64 1.65 12.39
N TRP A 216 9.74 1.65 11.07
CA TRP A 216 8.81 0.94 10.19
C TRP A 216 8.82 -0.56 10.45
N MET A 217 10.01 -1.17 10.58
CA MET A 217 10.11 -2.59 10.92
C MET A 217 9.57 -2.90 12.31
N ASN A 218 9.49 -1.97 13.25
CA ASN A 218 8.88 -2.20 14.56
C ASN A 218 7.35 -2.06 14.56
N SER A 219 6.77 -1.53 13.50
CA SER A 219 5.32 -1.34 13.33
C SER A 219 4.75 -2.44 12.42
N GLU A 220 3.70 -3.12 12.88
CA GLU A 220 3.15 -4.27 12.15
C GLU A 220 2.66 -3.90 10.74
N GLY A 221 1.92 -2.79 10.59
CA GLY A 221 1.43 -2.30 9.30
C GLY A 221 2.55 -1.96 8.34
N HIS A 222 3.46 -1.07 8.76
CA HIS A 222 4.61 -0.68 7.93
C HIS A 222 5.49 -1.87 7.54
N ARG A 223 5.74 -2.81 8.47
CA ARG A 223 6.49 -4.04 8.21
C ARG A 223 5.80 -4.92 7.17
N LYS A 224 4.47 -5.05 7.21
CA LYS A 224 3.71 -5.83 6.21
C LYS A 224 3.94 -5.28 4.80
N ASN A 225 3.92 -3.97 4.62
CA ASN A 225 4.24 -3.35 3.33
C ASN A 225 5.66 -3.67 2.88
N ILE A 226 6.68 -3.48 3.73
CA ILE A 226 8.09 -3.78 3.40
C ILE A 226 8.26 -5.25 2.98
N LEU A 227 7.54 -6.17 3.63
CA LEU A 227 7.63 -7.61 3.40
C LEU A 227 6.56 -8.16 2.44
N THR A 228 5.85 -7.30 1.71
CA THR A 228 4.88 -7.76 0.70
C THR A 228 5.65 -8.30 -0.53
N PRO A 229 5.45 -9.57 -0.93
CA PRO A 229 6.17 -10.17 -2.06
C PRO A 229 5.81 -9.57 -3.42
N ASP A 230 4.58 -9.09 -3.58
CA ASP A 230 4.06 -8.60 -4.85
C ASP A 230 4.61 -7.22 -5.25
N PHE A 231 5.31 -6.54 -4.34
CA PHE A 231 6.04 -5.32 -4.65
C PHE A 231 7.37 -5.64 -5.32
N THR A 232 7.67 -4.87 -6.37
CA THR A 232 8.86 -5.04 -7.21
C THR A 232 9.73 -3.78 -7.25
N HIS A 233 9.14 -2.59 -6.99
CA HIS A 233 9.84 -1.32 -6.98
C HIS A 233 9.53 -0.51 -5.71
N ILE A 234 10.44 0.40 -5.39
CA ILE A 234 10.33 1.31 -4.25
C ILE A 234 10.78 2.72 -4.65
N GLY A 235 10.06 3.71 -4.13
CA GLY A 235 10.48 5.10 -4.11
C GLY A 235 10.52 5.61 -2.67
N VAL A 236 11.51 6.44 -2.35
CA VAL A 236 11.65 7.03 -1.01
C VAL A 236 11.78 8.54 -1.15
N GLY A 237 11.06 9.26 -0.29
CA GLY A 237 11.08 10.71 -0.21
C GLY A 237 11.40 11.20 1.19
N TYR A 238 12.35 12.11 1.30
CA TYR A 238 12.75 12.72 2.57
C TYR A 238 12.69 14.25 2.54
N VAL A 239 12.19 14.85 3.63
CA VAL A 239 12.26 16.29 3.90
C VAL A 239 12.85 16.51 5.29
N GLU A 240 14.02 17.15 5.33
CA GLU A 240 14.80 17.37 6.56
C GLU A 240 14.06 18.25 7.59
N GLU A 241 13.36 19.28 7.13
CA GLU A 241 12.60 20.16 8.02
C GLU A 241 11.41 19.40 8.64
N GLY A 242 11.57 19.00 9.91
CA GLY A 242 10.61 18.15 10.62
C GLY A 242 10.83 16.64 10.43
N ASN A 243 11.82 16.24 9.63
CA ASN A 243 12.18 14.86 9.32
C ASN A 243 10.99 14.02 8.84
N TYR A 244 10.36 14.43 7.74
CA TYR A 244 9.25 13.70 7.12
C TYR A 244 9.79 12.68 6.11
N TRP A 245 9.32 11.44 6.25
CA TRP A 245 9.71 10.32 5.41
C TRP A 245 8.49 9.67 4.78
N THR A 246 8.62 9.33 3.51
CA THR A 246 7.62 8.56 2.77
C THR A 246 8.32 7.43 2.03
N GLN A 247 7.77 6.23 2.14
CA GLN A 247 8.14 5.03 1.41
C GLN A 247 6.94 4.63 0.55
N MET A 248 7.11 4.57 -0.76
CA MET A 248 6.09 4.11 -1.69
C MET A 248 6.56 2.84 -2.39
N PHE A 249 5.66 1.87 -2.51
CA PHE A 249 5.90 0.57 -3.12
C PHE A 249 4.96 0.38 -4.30
N ILE A 250 5.45 -0.25 -5.37
CA ILE A 250 4.60 -0.71 -6.48
C ILE A 250 4.99 -2.11 -6.95
N GLY A 251 4.00 -2.87 -7.41
CA GLY A 251 4.17 -4.06 -8.24
C GLY A 251 3.85 -3.74 -9.69
N LYS A 252 4.71 -4.15 -10.63
CA LYS A 252 4.49 -4.02 -12.08
C LYS A 252 4.20 -5.40 -12.67
#